data_AF-A0A562PLN5-F1
#
_entry.id   AF-A0A562PLN5-F1
#
_cell.length_a   1.000
_cell.length_b   1.000
_cell.length_c   1.000
_cell.angle_alpha   90.00
_cell.angle_beta   90.00
_cell.angle_gamma   90.00
#
_symmetry.space_group_name_H-M   'P 1'
#
loop_
_entity.id
_entity.type
_entity.pdbx_description
1 polymer ?
#
loop_
_entity_poly.entity_id
_entity_poly.type
_entity_poly.pdbx_seq_one_letter_code
_entity_poly.pdbx_strand_id
1 'polypeptide(L)'
;MGFRAAFKVGRGRKDHYGTYITPCFVVANPGYGKGEKRFLTSVYGFDGAFAAAADHYCKVYNLNDQELELVLAKKPSRDLFVHTLRLGLLKRGHIITAAEVARQLEAL
;
A
#
# COMPACT_ATOMS: atom_id res chain seq x y z
N MET A 1 -15.01 -1.68 -1.84
CA MET A 1 -13.87 -2.63 -1.85
C MET A 1 -12.89 -2.22 -0.75
N GLY A 2 -12.56 -3.13 0.16
CA GLY A 2 -11.73 -2.82 1.33
C GLY A 2 -10.22 -2.87 1.10
N PHE A 3 -9.75 -3.52 0.04
CA PHE A 3 -8.33 -3.70 -0.27
C PHE A 3 -7.87 -2.71 -1.35
N ARG A 4 -6.81 -1.94 -1.11
CA ARG A 4 -6.22 -1.06 -2.15
C ARG A 4 -4.74 -0.75 -1.94
N ALA A 5 -4.06 -0.39 -3.02
CA ALA A 5 -2.77 0.29 -2.96
C ALA A 5 -2.94 1.74 -2.46
N ALA A 6 -2.05 2.21 -1.60
CA ALA A 6 -2.05 3.59 -1.13
C ALA A 6 -0.64 4.06 -0.75
N PHE A 7 -0.56 5.30 -0.31
CA PHE A 7 0.66 5.90 0.21
C PHE A 7 0.39 6.53 1.57
N LYS A 8 1.33 6.33 2.50
CA LYS A 8 1.41 7.10 3.74
C LYS A 8 2.24 8.35 3.45
N VAL A 9 1.62 9.51 3.59
CA VAL A 9 2.32 10.79 3.53
C VAL A 9 2.71 11.20 4.94
N GLY A 10 4.00 11.28 5.21
CA GLY A 10 4.55 11.92 6.40
C GLY A 10 5.03 13.33 6.06
N ARG A 11 4.72 14.30 6.93
CA ARG A 11 5.45 15.57 6.92
C ARG A 11 6.81 15.34 7.58
N GLY A 12 7.88 15.83 6.94
CA GLY A 12 9.19 15.86 7.56
C GLY A 12 9.22 16.69 8.83
N ARG A 13 10.22 16.42 9.69
CA ARG A 13 10.47 17.20 10.91
C ARG A 13 10.95 18.61 10.54
N LYS A 14 10.90 19.53 11.50
CA LYS A 14 11.16 20.98 11.36
C LYS A 14 12.44 21.33 10.58
N ASP A 15 13.45 20.45 10.60
CA ASP A 15 14.76 20.67 9.98
C ASP A 15 14.89 20.06 8.57
N HIS A 16 13.93 19.26 8.11
CA HIS A 16 13.89 18.63 6.78
C HIS A 16 12.48 18.77 6.21
N TYR A 17 12.25 19.78 5.36
CA TYR A 17 11.00 20.03 4.64
C TYR A 17 10.76 19.01 3.49
N GLY A 18 10.98 17.72 3.76
CA GLY A 18 10.70 16.62 2.84
C GLY A 18 9.31 16.04 3.05
N THR A 19 8.55 15.86 1.97
CA THR A 19 7.34 15.01 2.00
C THR A 19 7.79 13.56 1.87
N TYR A 20 7.63 12.76 2.92
CA TYR A 20 7.96 11.33 2.88
C TYR A 20 6.75 10.54 2.39
N ILE A 21 6.90 9.85 1.27
CA ILE A 21 5.86 9.03 0.67
C ILE A 21 6.27 7.58 0.87
N THR A 22 5.58 6.87 1.76
CA THR A 22 5.80 5.44 1.98
C THR A 22 4.70 4.64 1.27
N PRO A 23 5.04 3.87 0.22
CA PRO A 23 4.10 2.97 -0.42
C PRO A 23 3.53 1.93 0.56
N CYS A 24 2.26 1.59 0.41
CA CYS A 24 1.61 0.59 1.27
C CYS A 24 0.38 -0.06 0.63
N PHE A 25 -0.02 -1.19 1.20
CA PHE A 25 -1.35 -1.75 1.00
C PHE A 25 -2.26 -1.37 2.17
N VAL A 26 -3.54 -1.12 1.88
CA VAL A 26 -4.52 -0.71 2.87
C VAL A 26 -5.70 -1.65 2.82
N VAL A 27 -6.10 -2.11 4.00
CA VAL A 27 -7.29 -2.93 4.20
C VAL A 27 -8.25 -2.20 5.11
N ALA A 28 -9.44 -1.88 4.61
CA ALA A 28 -10.54 -1.35 5.39
C ALA A 28 -11.20 -2.48 6.19
N ASN A 29 -11.49 -2.20 7.46
CA ASN A 29 -12.23 -3.14 8.29
C ASN A 29 -13.76 -2.93 8.09
N PRO A 30 -14.57 -3.99 7.97
CA PRO A 30 -16.01 -3.91 7.82
C PRO A 30 -16.67 -3.48 9.14
N GLY A 31 -17.71 -2.66 9.03
CA GLY A 31 -18.48 -2.12 10.16
C GLY A 31 -18.37 -0.60 10.31
N TYR A 32 -19.37 0.00 10.94
CA TYR A 32 -19.44 1.45 11.15
C TYR A 32 -18.33 1.91 12.10
N GLY A 33 -17.52 2.89 11.67
CA GLY A 33 -16.44 3.46 12.48
C GLY A 33 -15.16 2.63 12.61
N LYS A 34 -15.05 1.46 11.94
CA LYS A 34 -13.80 0.69 11.97
C LYS A 34 -12.79 1.27 10.97
N GLY A 35 -11.64 1.69 11.50
CA GLY A 35 -10.56 2.30 10.72
C GLY A 35 -9.89 1.36 9.71
N GLU A 36 -8.91 1.88 8.98
CA GLU A 36 -8.13 1.13 7.99
C GLU A 36 -6.79 0.67 8.58
N LYS A 37 -6.35 -0.54 8.24
CA LYS A 37 -5.00 -1.03 8.55
C LYS A 37 -4.08 -0.85 7.35
N ARG A 38 -2.84 -0.44 7.60
CA ARG A 38 -1.82 -0.17 6.56
C ARG A 38 -0.65 -1.14 6.69
N PHE A 39 -0.19 -1.64 5.56
CA PHE A 39 0.92 -2.59 5.42
C PHE A 39 2.01 -1.93 4.58
N LEU A 40 3.03 -1.40 5.25
CA LEU A 40 4.06 -0.57 4.64
C LEU A 40 5.09 -1.43 3.90
N THR A 41 5.43 -1.06 2.66
CA THR A 41 6.46 -1.77 1.88
C THR A 41 7.85 -1.63 2.52
N SER A 42 8.11 -0.54 3.24
CA SER A 42 9.36 -0.32 3.97
C SER A 42 9.56 -1.25 5.17
N VAL A 43 8.52 -1.98 5.61
CA VAL A 43 8.60 -2.92 6.74
C VAL A 43 8.63 -4.36 6.25
N TYR A 44 7.82 -4.68 5.24
CA TYR A 44 7.59 -6.06 4.81
C TYR A 44 8.16 -6.37 3.42
N GLY A 45 8.73 -5.40 2.71
CA GLY A 45 8.93 -5.52 1.26
C GLY A 45 7.63 -5.41 0.49
N PHE A 46 7.74 -5.27 -0.84
CA PHE A 46 6.56 -5.24 -1.71
C PHE A 46 5.75 -6.53 -1.59
N ASP A 47 6.42 -7.67 -1.71
CA ASP A 47 5.80 -8.99 -1.71
C ASP A 47 5.23 -9.34 -0.33
N GLY A 48 5.99 -9.09 0.75
CA GLY A 48 5.52 -9.34 2.11
C GLY A 48 4.42 -8.39 2.54
N ALA A 49 4.44 -7.12 2.10
CA ALA A 49 3.37 -6.17 2.42
C ALA A 49 2.05 -6.60 1.75
N PHE A 50 2.10 -7.12 0.52
CA PHE A 50 0.93 -7.65 -0.15
C PHE A 50 0.39 -8.90 0.55
N ALA A 51 1.26 -9.85 0.87
CA ALA A 51 0.87 -11.09 1.55
C ALA A 51 0.24 -10.81 2.93
N ALA A 52 0.85 -9.93 3.72
CA ALA A 52 0.31 -9.52 5.02
C ALA A 52 -1.04 -8.79 4.91
N ALA A 53 -1.21 -7.97 3.88
CA ALA A 53 -2.49 -7.33 3.60
C ALA A 53 -3.56 -8.35 3.15
N ALA A 54 -3.20 -9.33 2.34
CA ALA A 54 -4.09 -10.39 1.87
C ALA A 54 -4.58 -11.26 3.03
N ASP A 55 -3.66 -11.71 3.88
CA ASP A 55 -3.98 -12.46 5.11
C ASP A 55 -4.92 -11.67 6.02
N HIS A 56 -4.62 -10.40 6.27
CA HIS A 56 -5.49 -9.55 7.11
C HIS A 56 -6.86 -9.31 6.46
N TYR A 57 -6.92 -9.14 5.13
CA TYR A 57 -8.18 -9.02 4.40
C TYR A 57 -9.03 -10.28 4.56
N CYS A 58 -8.46 -11.47 4.36
CA CYS A 58 -9.18 -12.72 4.54
C CYS A 58 -9.70 -12.88 5.97
N LYS A 59 -8.88 -12.60 6.99
CA LYS A 59 -9.30 -12.63 8.40
C LYS A 59 -10.47 -11.71 8.70
N VAL A 60 -10.43 -10.52 8.13
CA VAL A 60 -11.41 -9.47 8.43
C VAL A 60 -12.74 -9.68 7.70
N TYR A 61 -12.71 -10.34 6.55
CA TYR A 61 -13.88 -10.66 5.75
C TYR A 61 -14.32 -12.13 5.88
N ASN A 62 -13.76 -12.88 6.85
CA ASN A 62 -14.01 -14.30 7.09
C ASN A 62 -13.88 -15.17 5.83
N LEU A 63 -12.87 -14.90 5.01
CA LEU A 63 -12.56 -15.67 3.82
C LEU A 63 -11.73 -16.91 4.19
N ASN A 64 -11.91 -17.98 3.42
CA ASN A 64 -11.19 -19.24 3.64
C ASN A 64 -9.80 -19.26 2.96
N ASP A 65 -9.06 -20.35 3.15
CA ASP A 65 -7.70 -20.51 2.62
C ASP A 65 -7.66 -20.53 1.09
N GLN A 66 -8.66 -21.11 0.42
CA GLN A 66 -8.74 -21.11 -1.04
C GLN A 66 -8.94 -19.69 -1.59
N GLU A 67 -9.75 -18.88 -0.91
CA GLU A 67 -9.96 -17.48 -1.25
C GLU A 67 -8.69 -16.64 -1.00
N LEU A 68 -7.92 -16.97 0.04
CA LEU A 68 -6.61 -16.36 0.26
C LEU A 68 -5.66 -16.65 -0.90
N GLU A 69 -5.60 -17.88 -1.41
CA GLU A 69 -4.79 -18.22 -2.58
C GLU A 69 -5.21 -17.41 -3.82
N LEU A 70 -6.52 -17.23 -4.04
CA LEU A 70 -7.05 -16.40 -5.12
C LEU A 70 -6.69 -14.92 -4.97
N VAL A 71 -6.68 -14.39 -3.75
CA VAL A 71 -6.23 -13.01 -3.48
C VAL A 71 -4.73 -12.89 -3.72
N LEU A 72 -3.94 -13.86 -3.26
CA LEU A 72 -2.49 -13.88 -3.46
C LEU A 72 -2.11 -13.97 -4.94
N ALA A 73 -2.85 -14.76 -5.73
CA ALA A 73 -2.68 -14.87 -7.17
C ALA A 73 -2.97 -13.56 -7.93
N LYS A 74 -3.77 -12.66 -7.35
CA LYS A 74 -4.10 -11.34 -7.91
C LYS A 74 -3.09 -10.25 -7.53
N LYS A 75 -1.90 -10.63 -7.04
CA LYS A 75 -0.83 -9.68 -6.73
C LYS A 75 -0.54 -8.79 -7.94
N PRO A 76 -0.61 -7.45 -7.81
CA PRO A 76 -0.25 -6.57 -8.90
C PRO A 76 1.24 -6.68 -9.21
N SER A 77 1.63 -6.42 -10.45
CA SER A 77 3.04 -6.20 -10.78
C SER A 77 3.57 -4.96 -10.06
N ARG A 78 4.90 -4.90 -9.86
CA ARG A 78 5.55 -3.72 -9.28
C ARG A 78 5.28 -2.47 -10.12
N ASP A 79 5.34 -2.57 -11.44
CA ASP A 79 5.03 -1.47 -12.35
C ASP A 79 3.60 -0.95 -12.20
N LEU A 80 2.60 -1.84 -12.14
CA LEU A 80 1.21 -1.44 -11.96
C LEU A 80 0.99 -0.76 -10.61
N PHE A 81 1.66 -1.27 -9.57
CA PHE A 81 1.63 -0.67 -8.24
C PHE A 81 2.25 0.74 -8.24
N VAL A 82 3.46 0.88 -8.78
CA VAL A 82 4.16 2.18 -8.94
C VAL A 82 3.30 3.17 -9.73
N HIS A 83 2.73 2.74 -10.85
CA HIS A 83 1.89 3.56 -11.69
C HIS A 83 0.64 4.05 -10.94
N THR A 84 -0.04 3.13 -10.23
CA THR A 84 -1.23 3.46 -9.43
C THR A 84 -0.92 4.48 -8.35
N LEU A 85 0.21 4.31 -7.65
CA LEU A 85 0.66 5.24 -6.61
C LEU A 85 1.01 6.62 -7.18
N ARG A 86 1.76 6.65 -8.29
CA ARG A 86 2.10 7.90 -8.97
C ARG A 86 0.85 8.66 -9.39
N LEU A 87 -0.13 7.99 -10.03
CA LEU A 87 -1.40 8.63 -10.40
C LEU A 87 -2.12 9.18 -9.17
N GLY A 88 -2.15 8.45 -8.06
CA GLY A 88 -2.76 8.92 -6.82
C GLY A 88 -2.06 10.15 -6.22
N LEU A 89 -0.73 10.24 -6.32
CA LEU A 89 0.06 11.37 -5.87
C LEU A 89 -0.13 12.60 -6.76
N LEU A 90 -0.12 12.42 -8.09
CA LEU A 90 -0.39 13.48 -9.05
C LEU A 90 -1.79 14.08 -8.86
N LYS A 91 -2.81 13.24 -8.63
CA LYS A 91 -4.18 13.69 -8.31
C LYS A 91 -4.27 14.53 -7.04
N ARG A 92 -3.30 14.41 -6.12
CA ARG A 92 -3.21 15.18 -4.88
C ARG A 92 -2.26 16.39 -4.99
N GLY A 93 -1.77 16.70 -6.20
CA GLY A 93 -0.90 17.85 -6.47
C GLY A 93 0.58 17.61 -6.17
N HIS A 94 1.00 16.37 -5.92
CA HIS A 94 2.42 16.05 -5.76
C HIS A 94 3.08 15.86 -7.12
N ILE A 95 4.19 16.56 -7.37
CA ILE A 95 5.03 16.37 -8.56
C ILE A 95 6.05 15.27 -8.25
N ILE A 96 5.89 14.11 -8.89
CA ILE A 96 6.76 12.94 -8.68
C ILE A 96 6.82 12.05 -9.93
N THR A 97 8.00 11.50 -10.20
CA THR A 97 8.28 10.57 -11.30
C THR A 97 8.01 9.11 -10.90
N ALA A 98 7.83 8.23 -11.88
CA ALA A 98 7.68 6.80 -11.61
C ALA A 98 8.94 6.20 -10.98
N ALA A 99 10.13 6.65 -11.42
CA ALA A 99 11.41 6.23 -10.88
C ALA A 99 11.58 6.63 -9.40
N GLU A 100 11.11 7.80 -8.99
CA GLU A 100 11.08 8.20 -7.58
C GLU A 100 10.21 7.28 -6.72
N VAL A 101 9.03 6.90 -7.21
CA VAL A 101 8.15 5.97 -6.51
C VAL A 101 8.77 4.56 -6.46
N ALA A 102 9.39 4.11 -7.55
CA ALA A 102 10.06 2.82 -7.61
C ALA A 102 11.25 2.73 -6.64
N ARG A 103 12.07 3.79 -6.52
CA ARG A 103 13.16 3.84 -5.53
C ARG A 103 12.68 3.65 -4.09
N GLN A 104 11.48 4.12 -3.76
CA GLN A 104 10.89 3.91 -2.42
C GLN A 104 10.46 2.45 -2.16
N LEU A 105 10.39 1.61 -3.19
CA LEU A 105 10.13 0.17 -3.06
C LEU A 105 11.40 -0.65 -2.86
N GLU A 106 12.55 -0.11 -3.28
CA GLU A 106 13.85 -0.79 -3.24
C GLU A 106 14.65 -0.53 -1.96
N ALA A 107 14.19 0.38 -1.11
CA ALA A 107 14.91 0.83 0.08
C ALA A 107 14.87 -0.16 1.28
N LEU A 108 15.09 -1.46 1.05
CA LEU A 108 15.22 -2.49 2.08
C LEU A 108 16.66 -2.93 2.28
#